data_AF-A0A7H8UGI2-F1
#
_entry.id   AF-A0A7H8UGI2-F1
#
_cell.length_a   1.000
_cell.length_b   1.000
_cell.length_c   1.000
_cell.angle_alpha   90.00
_cell.angle_beta   90.00
_cell.angle_gamma   90.00
#
_symmetry.space_group_name_H-M   'P 1'
#
loop_
_entity.id
_entity.type
_entity.pdbx_description
1 polymer ?
#
loop_
_entity_poly.entity_id
_entity_poly.type
_entity_poly.pdbx_seq_one_letter_code
_entity_poly.pdbx_strand_id
1 'polypeptide(L)'
;MIQQFETGGQVQIISNDNYFIGGLKVIAEEMPAVNTRHLVIFDTGLRSAYIFDSGELQRNKIFDPYSALLHCRSFYFKRDVSLETYAFYLSGHRVNTLGRPHLTEREKWAIRVMCEETDADDKARLRRMNRKTYSSHKVKALGKLGISNALTLYSLLRVWKDNWPALCPESPRDGEPSRYRPVNVVARVANL
;
A
#
# COMPACT_ATOMS: atom_id res chain seq x y z
N MET A 1 -11.47 -10.53 -14.86
CA MET A 1 -10.38 -11.53 -14.82
C MET A 1 -9.10 -10.73 -14.65
N ILE A 2 -8.53 -10.70 -13.45
CA ILE A 2 -7.31 -9.93 -13.17
C ILE A 2 -6.13 -10.79 -13.55
N GLN A 3 -5.26 -10.27 -14.39
CA GLN A 3 -4.08 -11.00 -14.84
C GLN A 3 -2.97 -10.84 -13.81
N GLN A 4 -2.56 -11.94 -13.20
CA GLN A 4 -1.37 -12.02 -12.36
C GLN A 4 -0.24 -12.57 -13.22
N PHE A 5 0.92 -11.93 -13.19
CA PHE A 5 2.11 -12.42 -13.87
C PHE A 5 3.27 -12.44 -12.88
N GLU A 6 3.70 -13.64 -12.49
CA GLU A 6 4.98 -13.85 -11.85
C GLU A 6 6.05 -14.01 -12.94
N THR A 7 6.96 -13.05 -13.04
CA THR A 7 8.19 -13.19 -13.82
C THR A 7 9.37 -12.82 -12.95
N GLY A 8 10.34 -13.74 -12.90
CA GLY A 8 11.51 -13.66 -12.02
C GLY A 8 12.22 -12.30 -12.10
N GLY A 9 12.22 -11.58 -10.98
CA GLY A 9 13.08 -10.42 -10.76
C GLY A 9 12.42 -9.04 -10.80
N GLN A 10 11.14 -8.92 -11.17
CA GLN A 10 10.45 -7.63 -11.36
C GLN A 10 9.39 -7.34 -10.28
N VAL A 11 8.96 -6.07 -10.20
CA VAL A 11 7.87 -5.58 -9.34
C VAL A 11 6.55 -6.31 -9.63
N GLN A 12 5.80 -6.68 -8.60
CA GLN A 12 4.47 -7.24 -8.78
C GLN A 12 3.47 -6.11 -9.03
N ILE A 13 2.71 -6.17 -10.12
CA ILE A 13 1.69 -5.17 -10.47
C ILE A 13 0.33 -5.85 -10.53
N ILE A 14 -0.64 -5.29 -9.80
CA ILE A 14 -2.03 -5.72 -9.81
C ILE A 14 -2.88 -4.56 -10.32
N SER A 15 -3.49 -4.76 -11.48
CA SER A 15 -4.31 -3.76 -12.15
C SER A 15 -5.31 -4.46 -13.09
N ASN A 16 -6.41 -3.78 -13.41
CA ASN A 16 -7.30 -4.17 -14.52
C ASN A 16 -6.94 -3.46 -15.84
N ASP A 17 -5.96 -2.54 -15.83
CA ASP A 17 -5.52 -1.76 -16.98
C ASP A 17 -4.23 -2.36 -17.56
N ASN A 18 -4.36 -3.05 -18.70
CA ASN A 18 -3.21 -3.66 -19.39
C ASN A 18 -2.19 -2.62 -19.89
N TYR A 19 -2.62 -1.40 -20.21
CA TYR A 19 -1.71 -0.33 -20.60
C TYR A 19 -0.91 0.15 -19.41
N PHE A 20 -1.55 0.24 -18.24
CA PHE A 20 -0.87 0.55 -16.98
C PHE A 20 0.20 -0.51 -16.64
N ILE A 21 -0.17 -1.79 -16.72
CA ILE A 21 0.76 -2.90 -16.48
C ILE A 21 1.95 -2.82 -17.46
N GLY A 22 1.67 -2.66 -18.76
CA GLY A 22 2.70 -2.58 -19.80
C GLY A 22 3.65 -1.40 -19.57
N GLY A 23 3.11 -0.21 -19.32
CA GLY A 23 3.90 0.99 -19.05
C GLY A 23 4.80 0.84 -17.82
N LEU A 24 4.27 0.33 -16.71
CA LEU A 24 5.05 0.14 -15.49
C LEU A 24 6.18 -0.90 -15.64
N LYS A 25 5.96 -1.94 -16.45
CA LYS A 25 6.99 -2.95 -16.74
C LYS A 25 8.16 -2.33 -17.52
N VAL A 26 7.85 -1.60 -18.60
CA VAL A 26 8.88 -0.88 -19.38
C VAL A 26 9.67 0.06 -18.47
N ILE A 27 8.98 0.84 -17.63
CA ILE A 27 9.65 1.75 -16.71
C ILE A 27 10.54 0.99 -15.70
N ALA A 28 10.10 -0.16 -15.19
CA ALA A 28 10.89 -0.96 -14.25
C ALA A 28 12.13 -1.58 -14.92
N GLU A 29 12.04 -1.94 -16.19
CA GLU A 29 13.16 -2.47 -16.99
C GLU A 29 14.25 -1.42 -17.24
N GLU A 30 13.86 -0.15 -17.40
CA GLU A 30 14.78 0.99 -17.52
C GLU A 30 15.48 1.35 -16.19
N MET A 31 15.15 0.67 -15.08
CA MET A 31 15.66 0.97 -13.73
C MET A 31 16.26 -0.25 -13.00
N PRO A 32 17.25 -0.94 -13.59
CA PRO A 32 17.78 -2.20 -13.04
C PRO A 32 18.47 -2.04 -11.68
N ALA A 33 18.90 -0.83 -11.32
CA ALA A 33 19.53 -0.53 -10.03
C ALA A 33 18.56 -0.51 -8.85
N VAL A 34 17.24 -0.41 -9.09
CA VAL A 34 16.22 -0.39 -8.04
C VAL A 34 15.69 -1.81 -7.80
N ASN A 35 16.02 -2.39 -6.63
CA ASN A 35 15.44 -3.68 -6.26
C ASN A 35 13.95 -3.52 -5.90
N THR A 36 13.06 -3.93 -6.80
CA THR A 36 11.62 -3.81 -6.64
C THR A 36 10.90 -5.12 -6.32
N ARG A 37 11.64 -6.22 -6.11
CA ARG A 37 11.07 -7.58 -5.95
C ARG A 37 10.15 -7.73 -4.75
N HIS A 38 10.37 -6.91 -3.72
CA HIS A 38 9.57 -6.91 -2.51
C HIS A 38 8.37 -5.96 -2.61
N LEU A 39 8.26 -5.19 -3.70
CA LEU A 39 7.22 -4.20 -3.88
C LEU A 39 6.04 -4.79 -4.65
N VAL A 40 4.85 -4.42 -4.20
CA VAL A 40 3.60 -4.69 -4.89
C VAL A 40 2.93 -3.37 -5.22
N ILE A 41 2.68 -3.11 -6.50
CA ILE A 41 1.94 -1.96 -6.98
C ILE A 41 0.51 -2.40 -7.24
N PHE A 42 -0.43 -1.74 -6.57
CA PHE A 42 -1.84 -1.98 -6.71
C PHE A 42 -2.53 -0.78 -7.31
N ASP A 43 -3.02 -0.94 -8.53
CA ASP A 43 -3.87 0.02 -9.19
C ASP A 43 -5.34 -0.34 -8.96
N THR A 44 -6.07 0.62 -8.41
CA THR A 44 -7.49 0.50 -8.10
C THR A 44 -8.38 0.92 -9.26
N GLY A 45 -7.81 1.40 -10.37
CA GLY A 45 -8.53 2.10 -11.44
C GLY A 45 -9.01 3.51 -11.03
N LEU A 46 -8.61 3.96 -9.85
CA LEU A 46 -8.83 5.33 -9.36
C LEU A 46 -7.62 6.20 -9.73
N ARG A 47 -7.62 7.47 -9.28
CA ARG A 47 -6.55 8.43 -9.58
C ARG A 47 -5.18 8.08 -8.97
N SER A 48 -5.10 7.08 -8.10
CA SER A 48 -3.90 6.75 -7.32
C SER A 48 -3.62 5.25 -7.36
N ALA A 49 -2.33 4.93 -7.41
CA ALA A 49 -1.84 3.57 -7.19
C ALA A 49 -1.19 3.50 -5.80
N TYR A 50 -1.18 2.29 -5.23
CA TYR A 50 -0.69 2.03 -3.89
C TYR A 50 0.48 1.08 -3.96
N ILE A 51 1.59 1.41 -3.30
CA ILE A 51 2.77 0.57 -3.21
C ILE A 51 2.83 -0.04 -1.82
N PHE A 52 3.02 -1.34 -1.77
CA PHE A 52 3.26 -2.10 -0.56
C PHE A 52 4.64 -2.72 -0.60
N ASP A 53 5.26 -2.85 0.56
CA ASP A 53 6.41 -3.73 0.76
C ASP A 53 5.86 -5.05 1.34
N SER A 54 5.89 -6.12 0.55
CA SER A 54 5.44 -7.46 0.93
C SER A 54 6.14 -7.99 2.18
N GLY A 55 7.45 -7.73 2.33
CA GLY A 55 8.22 -8.11 3.51
C GLY A 55 7.78 -7.33 4.74
N GLU A 56 7.39 -6.07 4.58
CA GLU A 56 6.80 -5.29 5.67
C GLU A 56 5.41 -5.79 6.07
N LEU A 57 4.55 -6.10 5.11
CA LEU A 57 3.22 -6.65 5.41
C LEU A 57 3.37 -7.94 6.23
N GLN A 58 4.28 -8.84 5.81
CA GLN A 58 4.59 -10.07 6.54
C GLN A 58 5.15 -9.81 7.94
N ARG A 59 6.17 -8.94 8.07
CA ARG A 59 6.78 -8.62 9.38
C ARG A 59 5.77 -8.04 10.38
N ASN A 60 4.83 -7.23 9.90
CA ASN A 60 3.79 -6.63 10.72
C ASN A 60 2.53 -7.50 10.86
N LYS A 61 2.53 -8.72 10.32
CA LYS A 61 1.39 -9.65 10.33
C LYS A 61 0.10 -9.03 9.77
N ILE A 62 0.24 -8.28 8.67
CA ILE A 62 -0.87 -7.61 8.00
C ILE A 62 -1.45 -8.55 6.95
N PHE A 63 -2.65 -9.05 7.22
CA PHE A 63 -3.34 -10.05 6.39
C PHE A 63 -4.74 -9.61 5.96
N ASP A 64 -5.04 -8.33 6.07
CA ASP A 64 -6.31 -7.78 5.63
C ASP A 64 -6.13 -6.45 4.88
N PRO A 65 -6.99 -6.16 3.88
CA PRO A 65 -6.96 -4.92 3.10
C PRO A 65 -7.02 -3.64 3.93
N TYR A 66 -7.77 -3.63 5.04
CA TYR A 66 -7.91 -2.43 5.85
C TYR A 66 -6.58 -2.08 6.53
N SER A 67 -5.95 -3.05 7.20
CA SER A 67 -4.65 -2.86 7.83
C SER A 67 -3.59 -2.52 6.79
N ALA A 68 -3.63 -3.16 5.62
CA ALA A 68 -2.72 -2.83 4.51
C ALA A 68 -2.83 -1.36 4.09
N LEU A 69 -4.02 -0.77 4.12
CA LEU A 69 -4.26 0.62 3.71
C LEU A 69 -3.53 1.61 4.63
N LEU A 70 -3.36 1.26 5.91
CA LEU A 70 -2.64 2.09 6.87
C LEU A 70 -1.11 2.00 6.71
N HIS A 71 -0.63 0.96 6.02
CA HIS A 71 0.79 0.68 5.83
C HIS A 71 1.28 0.92 4.39
N CYS A 72 0.36 1.17 3.46
CA CYS A 72 0.68 1.46 2.08
C CYS A 72 1.36 2.82 1.89
N ARG A 73 2.02 2.96 0.74
CA ARG A 73 2.46 4.24 0.21
C ARG A 73 1.52 4.60 -0.93
N SER A 74 0.78 5.69 -0.82
CA SER A 74 0.01 6.21 -1.95
C SER A 74 0.95 7.00 -2.84
N PHE A 75 0.97 6.71 -4.13
CA PHE A 75 1.62 7.57 -5.11
C PHE A 75 0.62 7.91 -6.22
N TYR A 76 0.70 9.15 -6.66
CA TYR A 76 -0.20 9.65 -7.69
C TYR A 76 0.39 9.31 -9.04
N PHE A 77 -0.39 8.59 -9.84
CA PHE A 77 -0.04 8.33 -11.22
C PHE A 77 -0.56 9.50 -12.07
N LYS A 78 0.26 10.53 -12.23
CA LYS A 78 0.05 11.41 -13.37
C LYS A 78 0.70 10.74 -14.58
N ARG A 79 -0.03 10.60 -15.69
CA ARG A 79 0.46 9.89 -16.90
C ARG A 79 1.68 10.55 -17.55
N ASP A 80 2.03 11.75 -17.12
CA ASP A 80 3.18 12.57 -17.54
C ASP A 80 4.32 12.56 -16.51
N VAL A 81 4.30 11.66 -15.53
CA VAL A 81 5.37 11.53 -14.54
C VAL A 81 6.69 11.06 -15.20
N SER A 82 7.80 11.71 -14.84
CA SER A 82 9.11 11.35 -15.39
C SER A 82 9.60 9.99 -14.85
N LEU A 83 10.50 9.33 -15.59
CA LEU A 83 11.15 8.09 -15.15
C LEU A 83 11.84 8.29 -13.80
N GLU A 84 12.55 9.40 -13.59
CA GLU A 84 13.23 9.70 -12.34
C GLU A 84 12.25 9.80 -11.16
N THR A 85 11.06 10.35 -11.40
CA THR A 85 10.03 10.47 -10.37
C THR A 85 9.46 9.10 -10.00
N TYR A 86 9.27 8.21 -10.98
CA TYR A 86 8.87 6.83 -10.71
C TYR A 86 9.99 6.03 -10.01
N ALA A 87 11.25 6.17 -10.44
CA ALA A 87 12.42 5.58 -9.80
C ALA A 87 12.53 6.02 -8.34
N PHE A 88 12.27 7.30 -8.08
CA PHE A 88 12.21 7.87 -6.75
C PHE A 88 11.11 7.23 -5.88
N TYR A 89 9.94 6.96 -6.47
CA TYR A 89 8.83 6.29 -5.78
C TYR A 89 9.16 4.85 -5.38
N LEU A 90 9.81 4.12 -6.29
CA LEU A 90 10.21 2.74 -6.08
C LEU A 90 11.41 2.58 -5.14
N SER A 91 12.43 3.43 -5.28
CA SER A 91 13.66 3.36 -4.48
C SER A 91 13.44 3.71 -3.01
N GLY A 92 12.27 4.27 -2.65
CA GLY A 92 11.95 4.66 -1.28
C GLY A 92 12.91 5.71 -0.71
N HIS A 93 13.69 6.39 -1.56
CA HIS A 93 14.90 7.12 -1.14
C HIS A 93 14.65 8.43 -0.39
N ARG A 94 13.40 8.85 -0.21
CA ARG A 94 13.02 9.72 0.91
C ARG A 94 11.65 9.33 1.44
N VAL A 95 11.66 8.71 2.61
CA VAL A 95 10.52 8.32 3.45
C VAL A 95 9.58 9.50 3.79
N ASN A 96 9.97 10.75 3.48
CA ASN A 96 9.28 11.97 3.92
C ASN A 96 8.53 12.77 2.83
N THR A 97 8.69 12.49 1.53
CA THR A 97 7.97 13.25 0.47
C THR A 97 6.79 12.50 -0.15
N LEU A 98 6.74 11.17 -0.05
CA LEU A 98 5.56 10.33 -0.35
C LEU A 98 5.05 9.63 0.89
N GLY A 99 5.31 10.27 2.04
CA GLY A 99 5.29 9.66 3.35
C GLY A 99 4.04 8.83 3.55
N ARG A 100 4.24 7.64 4.13
CA ARG A 100 3.13 6.84 4.60
C ARG A 100 2.14 7.75 5.32
N PRO A 101 0.85 7.57 5.07
CA PRO A 101 -0.14 8.46 5.62
C PRO A 101 -0.02 8.41 7.16
N HIS A 102 0.44 9.51 7.76
CA HIS A 102 0.62 9.58 9.21
C HIS A 102 -0.73 9.90 9.86
N LEU A 103 -1.53 8.86 10.08
CA LEU A 103 -2.79 8.96 10.79
C LEU A 103 -2.54 8.95 12.30
N THR A 104 -3.14 9.92 12.99
CA THR A 104 -3.30 9.88 14.44
C THR A 104 -4.22 8.73 14.85
N GLU A 105 -4.17 8.30 16.11
CA GLU A 105 -5.06 7.24 16.62
C GLU A 105 -6.56 7.56 16.44
N ARG A 106 -6.94 8.85 16.46
CA ARG A 106 -8.33 9.27 16.18
C ARG A 106 -8.70 9.13 14.70
N GLU A 107 -7.76 9.37 13.81
CA GLU A 107 -7.96 9.22 12.37
C GLU A 107 -8.00 7.73 11.98
N LYS A 108 -7.09 6.90 12.52
CA LYS A 108 -7.13 5.44 12.34
C LYS A 108 -8.46 4.86 12.83
N TRP A 109 -8.87 5.27 14.04
CA TRP A 109 -10.18 4.91 14.60
C TRP A 109 -11.34 5.30 13.69
N ALA A 110 -11.32 6.52 13.13
CA ALA A 110 -12.38 6.95 12.24
C ALA A 110 -12.47 6.10 10.97
N ILE A 111 -11.33 5.67 10.40
CA ILE A 111 -11.32 4.75 9.25
C ILE A 111 -11.81 3.36 9.67
N ARG A 112 -11.39 2.80 10.82
CA ARG A 112 -11.97 1.52 11.34
C ARG A 112 -13.48 1.55 11.39
N VAL A 113 -14.03 2.62 11.97
CA VAL A 113 -15.47 2.83 12.07
C VAL A 113 -16.14 2.88 10.71
N MET A 114 -15.53 3.56 9.73
CA MET A 114 -16.05 3.58 8.37
C MET A 114 -16.04 2.20 7.71
N CYS A 115 -14.99 1.41 7.94
CA CYS A 115 -14.79 0.10 7.33
C CYS A 115 -15.58 -1.03 8.01
N GLU A 116 -16.33 -0.72 9.07
CA GLU A 116 -17.05 -1.69 9.91
C GLU A 116 -16.14 -2.68 10.68
N GLU A 117 -14.82 -2.47 10.65
CA GLU A 117 -13.80 -3.21 11.39
C GLU A 117 -13.71 -2.70 12.85
N THR A 118 -14.85 -2.69 13.56
CA THR A 118 -14.99 -2.10 14.90
C THR A 118 -15.22 -3.12 16.00
N ASP A 119 -14.51 -2.94 17.12
CA ASP A 119 -14.76 -3.65 18.37
C ASP A 119 -15.84 -2.96 19.23
N ALA A 120 -16.12 -3.53 20.40
CA ALA A 120 -17.11 -3.00 21.33
C ALA A 120 -16.73 -1.60 21.87
N ASP A 121 -15.43 -1.34 22.05
CA ASP A 121 -14.91 -0.08 22.56
C ASP A 121 -15.02 1.03 21.52
N ASP A 122 -14.74 0.71 20.26
CA ASP A 122 -14.89 1.60 19.11
C ASP A 122 -16.37 2.03 18.97
N LYS A 123 -17.31 1.09 19.16
CA LYS A 123 -18.76 1.37 19.14
C LYS A 123 -19.18 2.24 20.33
N ALA A 124 -18.68 1.96 21.53
CA ALA A 124 -18.96 2.76 22.72
C ALA A 124 -18.42 4.20 22.57
N ARG A 125 -17.21 4.33 22.02
CA ARG A 125 -16.59 5.62 21.72
C ARG A 125 -17.37 6.41 20.68
N LEU A 126 -17.85 5.73 19.62
CA LEU A 126 -18.68 6.37 18.59
C LEU A 126 -19.97 6.94 19.17
N ARG A 127 -20.65 6.20 20.06
CA ARG A 127 -21.88 6.65 20.75
C ARG A 127 -21.66 7.90 21.62
N ARG A 128 -20.47 8.04 22.20
CA ARG A 128 -20.10 9.17 23.08
C ARG A 128 -19.53 10.37 22.30
N MET A 129 -19.24 10.23 21.01
CA MET A 129 -18.58 11.26 20.23
C MET A 129 -19.58 12.15 19.48
N ASN A 130 -19.30 13.45 19.45
CA ASN A 130 -20.05 14.40 18.62
C ASN A 130 -19.88 14.06 17.12
N ARG A 131 -21.00 13.99 16.39
CA ARG A 131 -21.05 13.77 14.93
C ARG A 131 -20.13 14.71 14.12
N LYS A 132 -20.01 15.97 14.54
CA LYS A 132 -19.11 16.96 13.89
C LYS A 132 -17.64 16.58 14.07
N THR A 133 -17.26 16.16 15.28
CA THR A 133 -15.89 15.74 15.60
C THR A 133 -15.50 14.48 14.83
N TYR A 134 -16.39 13.48 14.81
CA TYR A 134 -16.20 12.28 13.99
C TYR A 134 -16.04 12.62 12.50
N SER A 135 -16.92 13.48 11.96
CA SER A 135 -16.83 13.90 10.55
C SER A 135 -15.52 14.61 10.23
N SER A 136 -15.01 15.44 11.15
CA SER A 136 -13.71 16.10 10.99
C SER A 136 -12.56 15.09 10.92
N HIS A 137 -12.52 14.11 11.84
CA HIS A 137 -11.50 13.06 11.82
C HIS A 137 -11.57 12.20 10.55
N LYS A 138 -12.79 11.85 10.12
CA LYS A 138 -13.02 11.13 8.86
C LYS A 138 -12.43 11.87 7.66
N VAL A 139 -12.79 13.15 7.47
CA VAL A 139 -12.33 13.92 6.30
C VAL A 139 -10.81 14.08 6.30
N LYS A 140 -10.21 14.34 7.47
CA LYS A 140 -8.75 14.41 7.61
C LYS A 140 -8.06 13.10 7.27
N ALA A 141 -8.58 11.99 7.79
CA ALA A 141 -8.03 10.66 7.54
C ALA A 141 -8.10 10.29 6.05
N LEU A 142 -9.26 10.47 5.41
CA LEU A 142 -9.44 10.23 3.98
C LEU A 142 -8.49 11.09 3.14
N GLY A 143 -8.36 12.38 3.46
CA GLY A 143 -7.44 13.28 2.77
C GLY A 143 -5.98 12.84 2.88
N LYS A 144 -5.53 12.37 4.06
CA LYS A 144 -4.18 11.80 4.25
C LYS A 144 -3.95 10.52 3.45
N LEU A 145 -4.99 9.72 3.25
CA LEU A 145 -4.95 8.50 2.43
C LEU A 145 -5.06 8.79 0.92
N GLY A 146 -5.22 10.06 0.52
CA GLY A 146 -5.47 10.43 -0.88
C GLY A 146 -6.84 10.01 -1.39
N ILE A 147 -7.80 9.77 -0.50
CA ILE A 147 -9.14 9.28 -0.82
C ILE A 147 -10.12 10.45 -0.74
N SER A 148 -10.86 10.68 -1.83
CA SER A 148 -11.73 11.85 -1.96
C SER A 148 -12.99 11.78 -1.08
N ASN A 149 -13.53 10.59 -0.85
CA ASN A 149 -14.76 10.39 -0.09
C ASN A 149 -14.92 8.93 0.38
N ALA A 150 -15.96 8.66 1.17
CA ALA A 150 -16.26 7.34 1.72
C ALA A 150 -16.58 6.30 0.64
N LEU A 151 -17.29 6.69 -0.44
CA LEU A 151 -17.63 5.79 -1.53
C LEU A 151 -16.36 5.28 -2.23
N THR A 152 -15.39 6.17 -2.48
CA THR A 152 -14.08 5.81 -3.02
C THR A 152 -13.33 4.84 -2.10
N LEU A 153 -13.40 5.05 -0.77
CA LEU A 153 -12.82 4.11 0.21
C LEU A 153 -13.46 2.72 0.09
N TYR A 154 -14.80 2.64 0.03
CA TYR A 154 -15.50 1.37 -0.07
C TYR A 154 -15.19 0.63 -1.37
N SER A 155 -15.18 1.33 -2.50
CA SER A 155 -14.78 0.76 -3.78
C SER A 155 -13.34 0.24 -3.73
N LEU A 156 -12.42 1.01 -3.15
CA LEU A 156 -11.03 0.62 -2.96
C LEU A 156 -10.91 -0.66 -2.13
N LEU A 157 -11.55 -0.69 -0.96
CA LEU A 157 -11.48 -1.85 -0.06
C LEU A 157 -12.12 -3.09 -0.67
N ARG A 158 -13.21 -2.93 -1.43
CA ARG A 158 -13.82 -4.04 -2.16
C ARG A 158 -12.87 -4.61 -3.20
N VAL A 159 -12.31 -3.74 -4.05
CA VAL A 159 -11.32 -4.16 -5.07
C VAL A 159 -10.12 -4.82 -4.40
N TRP A 160 -9.67 -4.33 -3.25
CA TRP A 160 -8.58 -4.97 -2.50
C TRP A 160 -8.98 -6.31 -1.90
N LYS A 161 -10.16 -6.44 -1.27
CA LYS A 161 -10.67 -7.71 -0.72
C LYS A 161 -10.75 -8.77 -1.81
N ASP A 162 -11.26 -8.40 -2.98
CA ASP A 162 -11.39 -9.30 -4.14
C ASP A 162 -10.02 -9.76 -4.68
N ASN A 163 -8.97 -8.97 -4.46
CA ASN A 163 -7.61 -9.24 -4.95
C ASN A 163 -6.61 -9.63 -3.86
N TRP A 164 -7.04 -9.69 -2.61
CA TRP A 164 -6.16 -9.91 -1.47
C TRP A 164 -5.40 -11.24 -1.51
N PRO A 165 -6.00 -12.37 -1.96
CA PRO A 165 -5.27 -13.64 -2.10
C PRO A 165 -4.05 -13.55 -3.03
N ALA A 166 -4.05 -12.61 -3.97
CA ALA A 166 -2.94 -12.35 -4.88
C ALA A 166 -1.79 -11.53 -4.24
N LEU A 167 -2.12 -10.75 -3.21
CA LEU A 167 -1.24 -9.78 -2.54
C LEU A 167 -0.43 -10.42 -1.40
N CYS A 168 -0.92 -11.52 -0.84
CA CYS A 168 -0.29 -12.25 0.25
C CYS A 168 -0.45 -13.75 -0.01
N PRO A 169 0.49 -14.41 -0.73
CA PRO A 169 0.48 -15.86 -0.78
C PRO A 169 0.60 -16.35 0.67
N GLU A 170 -0.31 -17.22 1.09
CA GLU A 170 -0.33 -17.80 2.43
C GLU A 170 1.09 -18.20 2.84
N SER A 171 1.47 -17.89 4.08
CA SER A 171 2.79 -18.28 4.60
C SER A 171 3.04 -19.76 4.28
N PRO A 172 4.28 -20.15 3.95
CA PRO A 172 4.61 -21.57 3.79
C PRO A 172 4.06 -22.34 4.98
N ARG A 173 3.33 -23.41 4.70
CA ARG A 173 2.81 -24.34 5.71
C ARG A 173 3.97 -24.73 6.64
N ASP A 174 3.69 -24.86 7.94
CA ASP A 174 4.68 -25.20 8.98
C ASP A 174 5.68 -26.24 8.47
N GLY A 175 6.95 -25.83 8.28
CA GLY A 175 8.04 -26.72 7.86
C GLY A 175 8.88 -26.26 6.67
N GLU A 176 8.46 -25.27 5.88
CA GLU A 176 9.30 -24.72 4.80
C GLU A 176 10.11 -23.49 5.25
N PRO A 177 11.44 -23.46 5.03
CA PRO A 177 12.26 -22.31 5.41
C PRO A 177 11.83 -21.07 4.64
N SER A 178 11.63 -19.97 5.35
CA SER A 178 11.44 -18.64 4.75
C SER A 178 12.56 -18.37 3.74
N ARG A 179 12.19 -18.24 2.45
CA ARG A 179 13.13 -17.87 1.38
C ARG A 179 13.59 -16.40 1.49
N TYR A 180 13.05 -15.65 2.44
CA TYR A 180 13.45 -14.28 2.69
C TYR A 180 14.66 -14.24 3.64
N ARG A 181 15.87 -14.15 3.07
CA ARG A 181 17.02 -13.65 3.81
C ARG A 181 16.95 -12.12 3.84
N PRO A 182 16.85 -11.48 5.02
CA PRO A 182 16.97 -10.03 5.10
C PRO A 182 18.34 -9.62 4.54
N VAL A 183 18.34 -8.72 3.55
CA VAL A 183 19.57 -8.08 3.10
C VAL A 183 19.97 -7.11 4.22
N ASN A 184 20.88 -7.54 5.08
CA ASN A 184 21.54 -6.65 6.04
C ASN A 184 22.33 -5.61 5.23
N VAL A 185 21.77 -4.40 5.09
CA VAL A 185 22.53 -3.24 4.63
C VAL A 185 23.32 -2.72 5.83
N VAL A 186 24.42 -3.40 6.14
CA VAL A 186 25.53 -2.82 6.90
C VAL A 186 26.71 -2.75 5.94
N ALA A 187 26.83 -1.64 5.21
CA ALA A 187 28.04 -1.27 4.50
C ALA A 187 28.42 0.14 4.97
N ARG A 188 29.21 0.21 6.05
CA ARG A 188 30.57 0.75 6.07
C ARG A 188 30.70 2.13 5.42
N VAL A 189 30.64 3.15 6.27
CA VAL A 189 31.38 4.39 6.05
C VAL A 189 32.86 4.02 6.13
N ALA A 190 33.55 4.11 5.00
CA ALA A 190 35.02 4.10 4.95
C ALA A 190 35.45 5.43 4.32
N ASN A 191 36.37 6.08 5.03
CA ASN A 191 36.95 7.40 4.77
C ASN A 191 37.43 7.61 3.33
N LEU A 192 37.18 8.82 2.81
CA LEU A 192 38.12 9.62 2.03
C LEU A 192 38.01 11.08 2.50
#